data_AF-A0A8B3JI02-F1
#
_entry.id   AF-A0A8B3JI02-F1
#
_cell.length_a   1.000
_cell.length_b   1.000
_cell.length_c   1.000
_cell.angle_alpha   90.00
_cell.angle_beta   90.00
_cell.angle_gamma   90.00
#
_symmetry.space_group_name_H-M   'P 1'
#
loop_
_entity.id
_entity.type
_entity.pdbx_description
1 polymer ?
#
loop_
_entity_poly.entity_id
_entity_poly.type
_entity_poly.pdbx_seq_one_letter_code
_entity_poly.pdbx_strand_id
1 'polypeptide(L)'
;MINFKINVVNGKVELDNKCLLIQREEEFITSDLYKYLESENKMQKLIPHHYTVNTVLWSGKEFEIIIQPLCFSNLPFTVQLIYKEGGYYKAINDWNKVSNIDMLNKEVEFLYQWVSGEYDLGKPDEKEKHSIMWHLEWGDITICYDIKSFNCGIYLTWN
;
A
#
# COMPACT_ATOMS: atom_id res chain seq x y z
N MET A 1 -8.99 9.15 11.96
CA MET A 1 -7.82 8.35 11.53
C MET A 1 -8.23 6.89 11.60
N ILE A 2 -7.93 6.09 10.58
CA ILE A 2 -8.23 4.65 10.55
C ILE A 2 -7.02 3.87 11.07
N ASN A 3 -7.20 2.86 11.91
CA ASN A 3 -6.14 1.95 12.31
C ASN A 3 -5.97 0.83 11.27
N PHE A 4 -4.78 0.71 10.70
CA PHE A 4 -4.41 -0.35 9.76
C PHE A 4 -3.69 -1.48 10.49
N LYS A 5 -4.08 -2.71 10.18
CA LYS A 5 -3.40 -3.92 10.65
C LYS A 5 -3.23 -4.90 9.50
N ILE A 6 -2.06 -5.52 9.43
CA ILE A 6 -1.81 -6.67 8.58
C ILE A 6 -1.32 -7.83 9.44
N ASN A 7 -1.85 -9.02 9.18
CA ASN A 7 -1.26 -10.27 9.62
C ASN A 7 -0.41 -10.84 8.48
N VAL A 8 0.91 -10.70 8.57
CA VAL A 8 1.84 -11.11 7.52
C VAL A 8 1.90 -12.63 7.31
N VAL A 9 1.40 -13.43 8.25
CA VAL A 9 1.36 -14.90 8.10
C VAL A 9 0.26 -15.32 7.11
N ASN A 10 -0.87 -14.62 7.06
CA ASN A 10 -2.02 -15.03 6.26
C ASN A 10 -2.59 -13.94 5.34
N GLY A 11 -1.95 -12.78 5.27
CA GLY A 11 -2.35 -11.68 4.38
C GLY A 11 -3.62 -10.98 4.78
N LYS A 12 -4.17 -11.24 5.97
CA LYS A 12 -5.38 -10.57 6.41
C LYS A 12 -5.09 -9.11 6.73
N VAL A 13 -5.81 -8.21 6.06
CA VAL A 13 -5.77 -6.76 6.31
C VAL A 13 -7.06 -6.29 6.98
N GLU A 14 -6.92 -5.40 7.97
CA GLU A 14 -8.03 -4.76 8.65
C GLU A 14 -7.85 -3.24 8.72
N LEU A 15 -8.96 -2.52 8.57
CA LEU A 15 -9.10 -1.07 8.73
C LEU A 15 -10.16 -0.82 9.82
N ASP A 16 -9.77 -0.30 10.98
CA ASP A 16 -10.64 -0.16 12.17
C ASP A 16 -11.39 -1.46 12.53
N ASN A 17 -10.67 -2.60 12.47
CA ASN A 17 -11.19 -3.95 12.71
C ASN A 17 -12.24 -4.42 11.69
N LYS A 18 -12.39 -3.74 10.55
CA LYS A 18 -13.14 -4.21 9.39
C LYS A 18 -12.18 -4.88 8.40
N CYS A 19 -12.48 -6.12 8.01
CA CYS A 19 -11.63 -6.90 7.12
C CYS A 19 -11.68 -6.35 5.69
N LEU A 20 -10.52 -6.21 5.06
CA LEU A 20 -10.40 -6.00 3.63
C LEU A 20 -10.46 -7.37 2.94
N LEU A 21 -11.53 -7.60 2.19
CA LEU A 21 -11.71 -8.83 1.41
C LEU A 21 -11.14 -8.65 0.01
N ILE A 22 -10.42 -9.68 -0.45
CA ILE A 22 -9.91 -9.77 -1.81
C ILE A 22 -11.06 -10.17 -2.73
N GLN A 23 -11.54 -9.19 -3.50
CA GLN A 23 -12.81 -9.32 -4.22
C GLN A 23 -12.81 -8.44 -5.47
N ARG A 24 -13.79 -8.68 -6.36
CA ARG A 24 -13.99 -7.85 -7.56
C ARG A 24 -14.51 -6.47 -7.19
N GLU A 25 -14.30 -5.48 -8.06
CA GLU A 25 -14.73 -4.09 -7.77
C GLU A 25 -16.23 -3.99 -7.42
N GLU A 26 -17.09 -4.73 -8.12
CA GLU A 26 -18.54 -4.77 -7.89
C GLU A 26 -18.90 -5.24 -6.47
N GLU A 27 -18.14 -6.20 -5.94
CA GLU A 27 -18.27 -6.73 -4.57
C GLU A 27 -17.62 -5.76 -3.56
N PHE A 28 -16.47 -5.18 -3.92
CA PHE A 28 -15.75 -4.24 -3.08
C PHE A 28 -16.59 -3.01 -2.75
N ILE A 29 -17.20 -2.36 -3.74
CA ILE A 29 -17.99 -1.13 -3.54
C ILE A 29 -19.29 -1.38 -2.75
N THR A 30 -19.69 -2.63 -2.58
CA THR A 30 -20.86 -3.01 -1.78
C THR A 30 -20.50 -3.66 -0.44
N SER A 31 -19.20 -3.86 -0.18
CA SER A 31 -18.68 -4.49 1.03
C SER A 31 -18.90 -3.65 2.30
N ASP A 32 -18.94 -4.33 3.45
CA ASP A 32 -19.07 -3.68 4.76
C ASP A 32 -17.94 -2.69 5.04
N LEU A 33 -16.72 -3.02 4.62
CA LEU A 33 -15.57 -2.14 4.76
C LEU A 33 -15.75 -0.86 3.94
N TYR A 34 -16.11 -0.99 2.66
CA TYR A 34 -16.30 0.17 1.79
C TYR A 34 -17.40 1.08 2.33
N LYS A 35 -18.57 0.53 2.65
CA LYS A 35 -19.71 1.29 3.21
C LYS A 35 -19.33 1.99 4.50
N TYR A 36 -18.56 1.33 5.37
CA TYR A 36 -18.04 1.94 6.59
C TYR A 36 -17.15 3.15 6.28
N LEU A 37 -16.12 2.98 5.45
CA LEU A 37 -15.18 4.04 5.11
C LEU A 37 -15.86 5.20 4.37
N GLU A 38 -16.84 4.90 3.52
CA GLU A 38 -17.66 5.90 2.83
C GLU A 38 -18.55 6.68 3.81
N SER A 39 -19.24 6.00 4.73
CA SER A 39 -20.09 6.65 5.75
C SER A 39 -19.31 7.59 6.67
N GLU A 40 -18.03 7.30 6.87
CA GLU A 40 -17.11 8.10 7.66
C GLU A 40 -16.43 9.24 6.86
N ASN A 41 -16.76 9.37 5.57
CA ASN A 41 -16.12 10.29 4.62
C ASN A 41 -14.59 10.12 4.53
N LYS A 42 -14.14 8.87 4.65
CA LYS A 42 -12.71 8.47 4.61
C LYS A 42 -12.33 7.75 3.33
N MET A 43 -13.31 7.40 2.49
CA MET A 43 -13.10 6.78 1.18
C MET A 43 -13.25 7.81 0.06
N GLN A 44 -12.28 7.86 -0.85
CA GLN A 44 -12.33 8.69 -2.05
C GLN A 44 -11.98 7.87 -3.29
N LYS A 45 -12.77 7.96 -4.36
CA LYS A 45 -12.40 7.40 -5.66
C LYS A 45 -11.53 8.42 -6.39
N LEU A 46 -10.24 8.13 -6.54
CA LEU A 46 -9.28 9.04 -7.21
C LEU A 46 -9.50 9.03 -8.71
N ILE A 47 -9.41 7.84 -9.29
CA ILE A 47 -9.57 7.52 -10.70
C ILE A 47 -10.32 6.17 -10.81
N PRO A 48 -10.77 5.73 -11.99
CA PRO A 48 -11.39 4.42 -12.13
C PRO A 48 -10.56 3.32 -11.45
N HIS A 49 -11.21 2.43 -10.71
CA HIS A 49 -10.61 1.27 -10.04
C HIS A 49 -9.62 1.59 -8.89
N HIS A 50 -9.44 2.85 -8.50
CA HIS A 50 -8.51 3.26 -7.44
C HIS A 50 -9.24 3.99 -6.30
N TYR A 51 -9.20 3.39 -5.13
CA TYR A 51 -9.95 3.81 -3.94
C TYR A 51 -9.01 4.19 -2.82
N THR A 52 -9.13 5.40 -2.29
CA THR A 52 -8.14 5.98 -1.39
C THR A 52 -8.69 6.21 0.00
N VAL A 53 -7.87 5.87 0.99
CA VAL A 53 -8.07 6.21 2.39
C VAL A 53 -6.94 7.14 2.82
N ASN A 54 -7.26 8.43 2.96
CA ASN A 54 -6.25 9.49 3.04
C ASN A 54 -5.28 9.34 4.22
N THR A 55 -5.77 8.99 5.41
CA THR A 55 -4.92 8.86 6.60
C THR A 55 -5.28 7.61 7.39
N VAL A 56 -4.36 6.66 7.37
CA VAL A 56 -4.34 5.48 8.22
C VAL A 56 -3.13 5.51 9.14
N LEU A 57 -3.26 4.91 10.33
CA LEU A 57 -2.16 4.67 11.26
C LEU A 57 -1.74 3.21 11.16
N TRP A 58 -0.47 2.95 10.88
CA TRP A 58 0.12 1.61 10.88
C TRP A 58 1.36 1.62 11.76
N SER A 59 1.31 0.91 12.89
CA SER A 59 2.41 0.83 13.87
C SER A 59 3.04 2.19 14.21
N GLY A 60 2.21 3.20 14.48
CA GLY A 60 2.67 4.53 14.88
C GLY A 60 3.12 5.45 13.74
N LYS A 61 2.97 5.05 12.47
CA LYS A 61 3.25 5.88 11.29
C LYS A 61 1.99 6.14 10.48
N GLU A 62 1.91 7.32 9.89
CA GLU A 62 0.78 7.71 9.04
C GLU A 62 1.02 7.35 7.57
N PHE A 63 0.03 6.70 6.96
CA PHE A 63 0.03 6.36 5.54
C PHE A 63 -1.23 6.86 4.85
N GLU A 64 -1.12 7.10 3.56
CA GLU A 64 -2.24 7.09 2.63
C GLU A 64 -2.33 5.69 2.00
N ILE A 65 -3.53 5.13 1.89
CA ILE A 65 -3.73 3.83 1.25
C ILE A 65 -4.47 4.03 -0.08
N ILE A 66 -3.98 3.37 -1.13
CA ILE A 66 -4.68 3.18 -2.40
C ILE A 66 -5.02 1.69 -2.54
N ILE A 67 -6.31 1.38 -2.62
CA ILE A 67 -6.87 0.05 -2.83
C ILE A 67 -7.28 -0.09 -4.29
N GLN A 68 -6.80 -1.14 -4.94
CA GLN A 68 -7.15 -1.52 -6.31
C GLN A 68 -7.80 -2.91 -6.28
N PRO A 69 -9.14 -2.99 -6.34
CA PRO A 69 -9.87 -4.24 -6.40
C PRO A 69 -9.58 -5.04 -7.68
N LEU A 70 -10.00 -6.32 -7.72
CA LEU A 70 -9.89 -7.13 -8.93
C LEU A 70 -10.81 -6.57 -10.03
N CYS A 71 -10.23 -5.90 -11.01
CA CYS A 71 -10.95 -5.29 -12.13
C CYS A 71 -10.63 -5.98 -13.47
N PHE A 72 -9.39 -6.43 -13.63
CA PHE A 72 -8.89 -7.08 -14.84
C PHE A 72 -8.34 -8.46 -14.49
N SER A 73 -8.54 -9.44 -15.38
CA SER A 73 -8.15 -10.85 -15.15
C SER A 73 -6.65 -11.08 -14.93
N ASN A 74 -5.82 -10.13 -15.32
CA ASN A 74 -4.36 -10.22 -15.28
C ASN A 74 -3.71 -9.28 -14.26
N LEU A 75 -4.50 -8.57 -13.44
CA LEU A 75 -3.99 -7.68 -12.41
C LEU A 75 -4.43 -8.17 -11.03
N PRO A 76 -3.49 -8.30 -10.07
CA PRO A 76 -3.82 -8.75 -8.73
C PRO A 76 -4.59 -7.67 -7.97
N PHE A 77 -5.28 -8.09 -6.91
CA PHE A 77 -5.78 -7.16 -5.91
C PHE A 77 -4.57 -6.49 -5.26
N THR A 78 -4.53 -5.16 -5.25
CA THR A 78 -3.36 -4.41 -4.80
C THR A 78 -3.73 -3.40 -3.72
N VAL A 79 -2.91 -3.33 -2.68
CA VAL A 79 -2.95 -2.26 -1.68
C VAL A 79 -1.60 -1.56 -1.69
N GLN A 80 -1.57 -0.29 -2.08
CA GLN A 80 -0.40 0.57 -1.96
C GLN A 80 -0.52 1.42 -0.69
N LEU A 81 0.54 1.47 0.10
CA LEU A 81 0.67 2.33 1.27
C LEU A 81 1.78 3.36 1.04
N ILE A 82 1.44 4.64 1.15
CA ILE A 82 2.33 5.78 0.90
C ILE A 82 2.61 6.49 2.23
N TYR A 83 3.87 6.53 2.66
CA TYR A 83 4.24 7.12 3.95
C TYR A 83 4.14 8.64 3.94
N LYS A 84 3.26 9.21 4.78
CA LYS A 84 2.90 10.63 4.71
C LYS A 84 4.01 11.58 5.16
N GLU A 85 4.90 11.12 6.04
CA GLU A 85 6.05 11.93 6.47
C GLU A 85 7.27 11.75 5.54
N GLY A 86 7.18 10.81 4.60
CA GLY A 86 8.20 10.49 3.61
C GLY A 86 8.50 11.63 2.66
N GLY A 87 9.69 11.58 2.06
CA GLY A 87 10.11 12.52 1.03
C GLY A 87 9.21 12.45 -0.20
N TYR A 88 8.79 11.23 -0.56
CA TYR A 88 7.93 10.99 -1.72
C TYR A 88 6.55 11.64 -1.57
N TYR A 89 5.85 11.43 -0.45
CA TYR A 89 4.52 12.02 -0.22
C TYR A 89 4.55 13.55 -0.27
N LYS A 90 5.58 14.16 0.34
CA LYS A 90 5.79 15.61 0.32
C LYS A 90 6.10 16.16 -1.08
N ALA A 91 6.57 15.31 -1.99
CA ALA A 91 6.91 15.64 -3.37
C ALA A 91 5.83 15.28 -4.40
N ILE A 92 4.77 14.56 -4.01
CA ILE A 92 3.84 13.90 -4.95
C ILE A 92 3.16 14.86 -5.95
N ASN A 93 2.97 16.12 -5.56
CA ASN A 93 2.35 17.16 -6.40
C ASN A 93 3.37 17.97 -7.24
N ASP A 94 4.65 17.61 -7.22
CA ASP A 94 5.72 18.28 -7.96
C ASP A 94 6.56 17.26 -8.74
N TRP A 95 6.32 17.17 -10.05
CA TRP A 95 6.96 16.19 -10.92
C TRP A 95 8.50 16.25 -10.90
N ASN A 96 9.07 17.45 -10.77
CA ASN A 96 10.52 17.62 -10.72
C ASN A 96 11.10 17.08 -9.40
N LYS A 97 10.32 17.10 -8.32
CA LYS A 97 10.73 16.52 -7.04
C LYS A 97 10.46 15.03 -6.98
N VAL A 98 9.35 14.55 -7.53
CA VAL A 98 8.97 13.12 -7.47
C VAL A 98 9.93 12.24 -8.29
N SER A 99 10.48 12.77 -9.39
CA SER A 99 11.47 12.10 -10.22
C SER A 99 12.89 12.09 -9.64
N ASN A 100 13.09 12.62 -8.43
CA ASN A 100 14.38 12.60 -7.75
C ASN A 100 14.71 11.18 -7.26
N ILE A 101 15.52 10.47 -8.03
CA ILE A 101 15.95 9.08 -7.77
C ILE A 101 16.64 8.91 -6.42
N ASP A 102 17.43 9.89 -5.96
CA ASP A 102 18.11 9.79 -4.66
C ASP A 102 17.14 9.89 -3.49
N MET A 103 16.09 10.71 -3.62
CA MET A 103 14.99 10.76 -2.66
C MET A 103 14.23 9.44 -2.64
N LEU A 104 13.86 8.89 -3.80
CA LEU A 104 13.13 7.63 -3.89
C LEU A 104 13.92 6.44 -3.34
N ASN A 105 15.22 6.36 -3.62
CA ASN A 105 16.08 5.31 -3.04
C ASN A 105 16.14 5.40 -1.51
N LYS A 106 16.19 6.62 -0.95
CA LYS A 106 16.15 6.82 0.51
C LYS A 106 14.80 6.43 1.10
N GLU A 107 13.71 6.71 0.40
CA GLU A 107 12.36 6.32 0.80
C GLU A 107 12.22 4.79 0.84
N VAL A 108 12.63 4.09 -0.22
CA VAL A 108 12.61 2.61 -0.28
C VAL A 108 13.46 2.01 0.84
N GLU A 109 14.69 2.49 1.04
CA GLU A 109 15.55 1.98 2.10
C GLU A 109 14.93 2.22 3.49
N PHE A 110 14.35 3.40 3.73
CA PHE A 110 13.66 3.69 5.00
C PHE A 110 12.48 2.74 5.23
N LEU A 111 11.60 2.57 4.23
CA LEU A 111 10.44 1.69 4.33
C LEU A 111 10.87 0.24 4.54
N TYR A 112 11.94 -0.20 3.86
CA TYR A 112 12.52 -1.53 4.04
C TYR A 112 13.01 -1.78 5.46
N GLN A 113 13.81 -0.86 6.01
CA GLN A 113 14.30 -0.97 7.38
C GLN A 113 13.16 -0.96 8.39
N TRP A 114 12.13 -0.14 8.15
CA TRP A 114 10.96 -0.07 9.01
C TRP A 114 10.13 -1.36 8.98
N VAL A 115 9.73 -1.85 7.79
CA VAL A 115 8.95 -3.09 7.65
C VAL A 115 9.71 -4.28 8.25
N SER A 116 11.02 -4.38 7.99
CA SER A 116 11.86 -5.45 8.55
C SER A 116 12.04 -5.35 10.07
N GLY A 117 11.85 -4.16 10.65
CA GLY A 117 11.86 -3.95 12.11
C GLY A 117 10.52 -4.27 12.78
N GLU A 118 9.42 -4.07 12.06
CA GLU A 118 8.05 -4.35 12.55
C GLU A 118 7.64 -5.82 12.39
N TYR A 119 8.16 -6.50 11.36
CA TYR A 119 7.76 -7.85 10.99
C TYR A 119 8.96 -8.76 10.76
N ASP A 120 8.89 -9.98 11.29
CA ASP A 120 9.86 -11.03 11.00
C ASP A 120 9.53 -11.70 9.66
N LEU A 121 9.92 -11.04 8.57
CA LEU A 121 9.74 -11.54 7.19
C LEU A 121 10.95 -12.35 6.69
N GLY A 122 12.01 -12.46 7.50
CA GLY A 122 13.28 -13.01 7.05
C GLY A 122 13.97 -12.17 5.96
N LYS A 123 14.84 -12.80 5.17
CA LYS A 123 15.57 -12.14 4.09
C LYS A 123 14.64 -11.96 2.86
N PRO A 124 14.67 -10.80 2.18
CA PRO A 124 13.96 -10.62 0.91
C PRO A 124 14.37 -11.66 -0.13
N ASP A 125 13.40 -12.12 -0.92
CA ASP A 125 13.61 -12.99 -2.07
C ASP A 125 14.27 -12.22 -3.21
N GLU A 126 13.83 -10.99 -3.44
CA GLU A 126 14.41 -10.06 -4.41
C GLU A 126 14.82 -8.75 -3.74
N LYS A 127 16.02 -8.27 -4.09
CA LYS A 127 16.55 -7.01 -3.57
C LYS A 127 17.36 -6.28 -4.61
N GLU A 128 16.81 -5.18 -5.09
CA GLU A 128 17.44 -4.18 -5.93
C GLU A 128 17.42 -2.81 -5.24
N LYS A 129 18.11 -1.82 -5.81
CA LYS A 129 18.16 -0.47 -5.24
C LYS A 129 16.77 0.19 -5.13
N HIS A 130 15.89 -0.12 -6.07
CA HIS A 130 14.57 0.52 -6.22
C HIS A 130 13.40 -0.39 -5.86
N SER A 131 13.66 -1.65 -5.52
CA SER A 131 12.63 -2.67 -5.27
C SER A 131 13.15 -3.74 -4.32
N ILE A 132 12.36 -4.08 -3.31
CA ILE A 132 12.64 -5.13 -2.34
C ILE A 132 11.36 -5.92 -2.14
N MET A 133 11.41 -7.24 -2.28
CA MET A 133 10.22 -8.10 -2.28
C MET A 133 10.40 -9.34 -1.42
N TRP A 134 9.32 -9.72 -0.74
CA TRP A 134 9.16 -11.01 -0.08
C TRP A 134 7.96 -11.74 -0.67
N HIS A 135 8.18 -12.99 -1.05
CA HIS A 135 7.14 -13.93 -1.45
C HIS A 135 6.58 -14.65 -0.23
N LEU A 136 5.29 -14.50 0.01
CA LEU A 136 4.55 -15.14 1.10
C LEU A 136 3.52 -16.11 0.52
N GLU A 137 3.04 -17.04 1.35
CA GLU A 137 2.07 -18.05 0.91
C GLU A 137 0.78 -17.43 0.30
N TRP A 138 0.38 -16.26 0.80
CA TRP A 138 -0.83 -15.57 0.39
C TRP A 138 -0.62 -14.52 -0.72
N GLY A 139 0.63 -14.17 -1.05
CA GLY A 139 0.94 -13.07 -1.95
C GLY A 139 2.31 -12.44 -1.68
N ASP A 140 2.49 -11.18 -2.07
CA ASP A 140 3.76 -10.49 -1.96
C ASP A 140 3.66 -9.21 -1.11
N ILE A 141 4.77 -8.92 -0.42
CA ILE A 141 5.04 -7.59 0.12
C ILE A 141 6.21 -7.01 -0.68
N THR A 142 5.97 -5.89 -1.34
CA THR A 142 6.97 -5.22 -2.18
C THR A 142 7.14 -3.78 -1.76
N ILE A 143 8.38 -3.36 -1.53
CA ILE A 143 8.75 -1.98 -1.22
C ILE A 143 9.52 -1.46 -2.41
N CYS A 144 8.91 -0.55 -3.17
CA CYS A 144 9.52 -0.10 -4.41
C CYS A 144 9.12 1.32 -4.79
N TYR A 145 9.77 1.81 -5.84
CA TYR A 145 9.17 2.79 -6.72
C TYR A 145 9.14 2.29 -8.16
N ASP A 146 8.08 2.59 -8.89
CA ASP A 146 7.98 2.30 -10.32
C ASP A 146 8.90 3.26 -11.10
N ILE A 147 9.77 2.70 -11.94
CA ILE A 147 10.82 3.48 -12.63
C ILE A 147 10.28 4.42 -13.73
N LYS A 148 9.01 4.29 -14.12
CA LYS A 148 8.40 5.11 -15.18
C LYS A 148 7.49 6.20 -14.61
N SER A 149 6.66 5.83 -13.63
CA SER A 149 5.68 6.70 -12.98
C SER A 149 6.19 7.33 -11.70
N PHE A 150 7.30 6.81 -11.14
CA PHE A 150 7.86 7.20 -9.84
C PHE A 150 6.92 6.95 -8.65
N ASN A 151 5.84 6.19 -8.86
CA ASN A 151 4.95 5.80 -7.77
C ASN A 151 5.71 4.96 -6.77
N CYS A 152 5.73 5.40 -5.51
CA CYS A 152 6.52 4.79 -4.45
C CYS A 152 5.63 4.39 -3.28
N GLY A 153 6.00 3.30 -2.61
CA GLY A 153 5.34 2.88 -1.39
C GLY A 153 5.62 1.42 -1.06
N ILE A 154 4.81 0.92 -0.13
CA ILE A 154 4.70 -0.49 0.20
C ILE A 154 3.49 -1.03 -0.55
N TYR A 155 3.66 -2.12 -1.29
CA TYR A 155 2.64 -2.78 -2.06
C TYR A 155 2.36 -4.15 -1.45
N LEU A 156 1.09 -4.43 -1.22
CA LEU A 156 0.59 -5.75 -0.88
C LEU A 156 -0.19 -6.26 -2.10
N THR A 157 0.19 -7.41 -2.62
CA THR A 157 -0.48 -8.06 -3.74
C THR A 157 -0.84 -9.48 -3.35
N TRP A 158 -2.06 -9.92 -3.65
CA TRP A 158 -2.52 -11.27 -3.33
C TRP A 158 -2.49 -12.16 -4.58
N ASN A 159 -2.16 -13.44 -4.38
CA ASN A 159 -2.12 -14.49 -5.42
C ASN A 159 -3.51 -14.79 -6.01
#